data_AF-J9VX42-F1
#
_entry.id   AF-J9VX42-F1
#
_cell.length_a   1.000
_cell.length_b   1.000
_cell.length_c   1.000
_cell.angle_alpha   90.00
_cell.angle_beta   90.00
_cell.angle_gamma   90.00
#
_symmetry.space_group_name_H-M   'P 1'
#
loop_
_entity.id
_entity.type
_entity.pdbx_description
1 polymer ?
#
loop_
_entity_poly.entity_id
_entity_poly.type
_entity_poly.pdbx_seq_one_letter_code
_entity_poly.pdbx_strand_id
1 'polypeptide(L)'
;MPRKQAPQQSYAPPLPQSHTLVQLGAPQGSNNFLCKDALGGERLVEISKSLKRMKGLIVMRGDYAIIKLFPTAPEENVRLVGEIVYILEKGDVKEWKRAGQWPPSFSADGLRSQLTEEKQAALETSEGEETDQSDDGRQSE
;
A
#
# COMPACT_ATOMS: atom_id res chain seq x y z
N MET A 1 -26.50 16.04 -16.99
CA MET A 1 -25.24 16.80 -17.18
C MET A 1 -24.08 15.89 -16.82
N PRO A 2 -23.13 15.61 -17.73
CA PRO A 2 -21.93 14.87 -17.36
C PRO A 2 -21.10 15.71 -16.39
N ARG A 3 -20.84 15.15 -15.21
CA ARG A 3 -20.03 15.80 -14.18
C ARG A 3 -18.62 15.96 -14.76
N LYS A 4 -18.21 17.20 -15.09
CA LYS A 4 -16.84 17.51 -15.51
C LYS A 4 -15.91 16.93 -14.43
N GLN A 5 -15.22 15.84 -14.74
CA GLN A 5 -14.18 15.32 -13.86
C GLN A 5 -13.16 16.45 -13.74
N ALA A 6 -12.93 16.92 -12.51
CA ALA A 6 -11.85 17.85 -12.25
C ALA A 6 -10.55 17.23 -12.80
N PRO A 7 -9.66 18.01 -13.44
CA PRO A 7 -8.40 17.48 -13.92
C PRO A 7 -7.71 16.80 -12.74
N GLN A 8 -7.50 15.49 -12.86
CA GLN A 8 -6.68 14.78 -11.88
C GLN A 8 -5.29 15.43 -11.93
N GLN A 9 -4.82 15.95 -10.78
CA GLN A 9 -3.46 16.44 -10.69
C GLN A 9 -2.53 15.27 -10.98
N SER A 10 -1.93 15.28 -12.17
CA SER A 10 -0.90 14.31 -12.53
C SER A 10 0.42 14.75 -11.91
N TYR A 11 1.02 13.87 -11.13
CA TYR A 11 2.36 14.03 -10.58
C TYR A 11 3.37 13.23 -11.41
N ALA A 12 3.34 13.45 -12.72
CA ALA A 12 4.39 12.97 -13.62
C ALA A 12 5.72 13.67 -13.30
N PRO A 13 6.86 13.00 -13.50
CA PRO A 13 8.17 13.58 -13.23
C PRO A 13 8.51 14.70 -14.24
N PRO A 14 9.34 15.70 -13.86
CA PRO A 14 10.02 15.84 -12.58
C PRO A 14 9.10 16.42 -11.48
N LEU A 15 9.27 15.94 -10.25
CA LEU A 15 8.52 16.44 -9.11
C LEU A 15 9.05 17.80 -8.62
N PRO A 16 8.18 18.63 -8.00
CA PRO A 16 8.63 19.79 -7.23
C PRO A 16 9.58 19.37 -6.09
N GLN A 17 10.52 20.23 -5.70
CA GLN A 17 11.52 19.92 -4.65
C GLN A 17 10.90 19.53 -3.29
N SER A 18 9.72 20.05 -2.97
CA SER A 18 8.98 19.72 -1.75
C SER A 18 8.25 18.37 -1.81
N HIS A 19 8.25 17.72 -2.97
CA HIS A 19 7.54 16.47 -3.21
C HIS A 19 8.51 15.31 -3.37
N THR A 20 8.09 14.13 -2.94
CA THR A 20 8.93 12.92 -3.02
C THR A 20 8.06 11.71 -3.32
N LEU A 21 8.53 10.85 -4.21
CA LEU A 21 7.93 9.55 -4.46
C LEU A 21 8.35 8.57 -3.37
N VAL A 22 7.37 7.92 -2.76
CA VAL A 22 7.57 6.95 -1.68
C VAL A 22 6.74 5.69 -1.89
N GLN A 23 7.15 4.61 -1.25
CA GLN A 23 6.33 3.42 -1.07
C GLN A 23 5.70 3.44 0.33
N LEU A 24 4.39 3.23 0.41
CA LEU A 24 3.68 3.18 1.69
C LEU A 24 3.93 1.84 2.39
N GLY A 25 4.27 1.93 3.66
CA GLY A 25 4.39 0.83 4.60
C GLY A 25 3.07 0.56 5.33
N ALA A 26 3.18 -0.02 6.53
CA ALA A 26 2.01 -0.33 7.34
C ALA A 26 1.34 0.95 7.88
N PRO A 27 -0.01 1.00 7.90
CA PRO A 27 -0.74 2.07 8.56
C PRO A 27 -0.39 2.11 10.06
N GLN A 28 -0.25 3.31 10.62
CA GLN A 28 0.11 3.56 12.02
C GLN A 28 -1.07 4.05 12.87
N GLY A 29 -2.28 4.04 12.31
CA GLY A 29 -3.48 4.64 12.92
C GLY A 29 -3.56 6.16 12.70
N SER A 30 -4.72 6.74 13.00
CA SER A 30 -4.99 8.18 12.87
C SER A 30 -4.70 8.78 11.48
N ASN A 31 -4.86 7.97 10.41
CA ASN A 31 -4.52 8.33 9.03
C ASN A 31 -3.02 8.56 8.78
N ASN A 32 -2.15 8.00 9.62
CA ASN A 32 -0.70 8.05 9.44
C ASN A 32 -0.19 6.75 8.81
N PHE A 33 0.83 6.87 7.99
CA PHE A 33 1.51 5.76 7.33
C PHE A 33 3.02 5.92 7.50
N LEU A 34 3.70 4.80 7.76
CA LEU A 34 5.13 4.74 7.49
C LEU A 34 5.32 4.70 5.98
N CYS A 35 6.36 5.34 5.47
CA CYS A 35 6.72 5.27 4.06
C CYS A 35 8.22 5.18 3.89
N LYS A 36 8.66 4.59 2.77
CA LYS A 36 10.06 4.47 2.36
C LYS A 36 10.33 5.33 1.15
N ASP A 37 11.32 6.19 1.22
CA ASP A 37 11.80 6.93 0.06
C ASP A 37 12.68 6.03 -0.85
N ALA A 38 13.06 6.57 -2.01
CA ALA A 38 13.92 5.87 -2.96
C ALA A 38 15.29 5.46 -2.37
N LEU A 39 15.74 6.14 -1.31
CA LEU A 39 17.00 5.90 -0.61
C LEU A 39 16.83 4.90 0.55
N GLY A 40 15.60 4.44 0.83
CA GLY A 40 15.28 3.52 1.91
C GLY A 40 15.04 4.18 3.27
N GLY A 41 15.02 5.52 3.33
CA GLY A 41 14.69 6.27 4.53
C GLY A 41 13.23 6.08 4.92
N GLU A 42 13.00 5.58 6.14
CA GLU A 42 11.66 5.45 6.72
C GLU A 42 11.19 6.76 7.35
N ARG A 43 9.97 7.19 7.02
CA ARG A 43 9.37 8.41 7.56
C ARG A 43 7.89 8.20 7.88
N LEU A 44 7.34 9.02 8.78
CA LEU A 44 5.91 9.03 9.07
C LEU A 44 5.23 10.19 8.32
N VAL A 45 4.16 9.89 7.61
CA VAL A 45 3.35 10.86 6.86
C VAL A 45 1.87 10.69 7.14
N GLU A 46 1.10 11.76 7.03
CA GLU A 46 -0.36 11.72 7.20
C GLU A 46 -1.10 11.79 5.86
N ILE A 47 -2.31 11.24 5.76
CA ILE A 47 -3.15 11.47 4.58
C ILE A 47 -3.61 12.94 4.56
N SER A 48 -3.35 13.65 3.45
CA SER A 48 -3.79 15.04 3.28
C SER A 48 -5.31 15.20 3.39
N LYS A 49 -5.75 16.40 3.75
CA LYS A 49 -7.19 16.72 3.86
C LYS A 49 -7.93 16.52 2.53
N SER A 50 -7.25 16.72 1.41
CA SER A 50 -7.85 16.54 0.08
C SER A 50 -8.10 15.07 -0.23
N LEU A 51 -7.14 14.18 0.01
CA LEU A 51 -7.31 12.74 -0.18
C LEU A 51 -8.38 12.16 0.76
N LYS A 52 -8.42 12.61 2.03
CA LYS A 52 -9.47 12.19 2.99
C LYS A 52 -10.90 12.47 2.51
N ARG A 53 -11.09 13.46 1.63
CA ARG A 53 -12.40 13.81 1.05
C ARG A 53 -12.72 13.05 -0.24
N MET A 54 -11.77 12.33 -0.81
CA MET A 54 -12.00 11.52 -2.01
C MET A 54 -12.77 10.26 -1.64
N LYS A 55 -14.07 10.24 -1.99
CA LYS A 55 -14.95 9.11 -1.71
C LYS A 55 -14.47 7.87 -2.48
N GLY A 56 -14.27 6.77 -1.75
CA GLY A 56 -13.89 5.48 -2.34
C GLY A 56 -12.39 5.27 -2.52
N LEU A 57 -11.55 6.27 -2.19
CA LEU A 57 -10.11 6.06 -2.13
C LEU A 57 -9.76 5.23 -0.89
N ILE A 58 -9.09 4.10 -1.11
CA ILE A 58 -8.53 3.25 -0.06
C ILE A 58 -7.02 3.30 -0.22
N VAL A 59 -6.32 3.72 0.84
CA VAL A 59 -4.86 3.79 0.88
C VAL A 59 -4.34 2.56 1.63
N MET A 60 -3.49 1.78 0.98
CA MET A 60 -3.02 0.50 1.49
C MET A 60 -1.50 0.44 1.61
N ARG A 61 -1.03 -0.54 2.37
CA ARG A 61 0.40 -0.89 2.39
C ARG A 61 0.82 -1.36 0.99
N GLY A 62 1.98 -0.90 0.55
CA GLY A 62 2.56 -1.25 -0.75
C GLY A 62 2.19 -0.27 -1.88
N ASP A 63 1.21 0.60 -1.66
CA ASP A 63 0.89 1.66 -2.61
C ASP A 63 2.07 2.60 -2.81
N TYR A 64 2.25 3.07 -4.04
CA TYR A 64 3.19 4.14 -4.33
C TYR A 64 2.47 5.48 -4.23
N ALA A 65 3.11 6.47 -3.63
CA ALA A 65 2.49 7.75 -3.36
C ALA A 65 3.46 8.91 -3.54
N ILE A 66 2.91 10.08 -3.83
CA ILE A 66 3.63 11.34 -3.71
C ILE A 66 3.30 11.94 -2.35
N ILE A 67 4.35 12.23 -1.59
CA ILE A 67 4.25 13.00 -0.36
C ILE A 67 4.75 14.42 -0.61
N LYS A 68 4.19 15.37 0.14
CA LYS A 68 4.68 16.73 0.27
C LYS A 68 5.29 16.88 1.66
N LEU A 69 6.58 17.20 1.72
CA LEU A 69 7.28 17.43 2.96
C LEU A 69 6.87 18.76 3.57
N PHE A 70 6.72 18.80 4.89
CA PHE A 70 6.55 20.05 5.61
C PHE A 70 7.90 20.81 5.65
N PRO A 71 7.88 22.14 5.63
CA PRO A 71 9.08 22.92 5.86
C PRO A 71 9.47 22.80 7.34
N THR A 72 10.28 21.79 7.66
CA THR A 72 10.77 21.57 9.03
C THR A 72 12.07 22.34 9.24
N ALA A 73 12.19 23.08 10.34
CA ALA A 73 13.45 23.67 10.76
C ALA A 73 14.43 22.54 11.17
N PRO A 74 15.75 22.65 10.90
CA PRO A 74 16.72 21.58 11.14
C PRO A 74 16.80 21.05 12.59
N GLU A 75 16.26 21.80 13.56
CA GLU A 75 16.42 21.52 14.99
C GLU A 75 15.25 20.74 15.61
N GLU A 76 14.12 20.58 14.92
CA GLU A 76 12.98 19.84 15.45
C GLU A 76 13.01 18.39 14.99
N ASN A 77 13.21 17.46 15.92
CA ASN A 77 13.02 16.02 15.73
C ASN A 77 11.52 15.69 15.58
N VAL A 78 10.87 16.22 14.54
CA VAL A 78 9.46 15.96 14.26
C VAL A 78 9.32 14.60 13.57
N ARG A 79 8.65 13.67 14.25
CA ARG A 79 8.39 12.32 13.72
C ARG A 79 7.53 12.34 12.45
N LEU A 80 6.57 13.26 12.37
CA LEU A 80 5.68 13.46 11.22
C LEU A 80 6.29 14.49 10.25
N VAL A 81 6.70 14.04 9.07
CA VAL A 81 7.53 14.87 8.16
C VAL A 81 6.74 15.51 7.01
N GLY A 82 5.48 15.13 6.82
CA GLY A 82 4.70 15.59 5.66
C GLY A 82 3.35 14.90 5.52
N GLU A 83 2.72 15.18 4.38
CA GLU A 83 1.42 14.63 4.01
C GLU A 83 1.45 13.90 2.66
N ILE A 84 0.62 12.87 2.52
CA ILE A 84 0.35 12.17 1.26
C ILE A 84 -0.61 13.02 0.45
N VAL A 85 -0.16 13.47 -0.72
CA VAL A 85 -0.94 14.35 -1.62
C VAL A 85 -1.52 13.61 -2.82
N TYR A 86 -0.93 12.48 -3.20
CA TYR A 86 -1.36 11.68 -4.34
C TYR A 86 -0.99 10.21 -4.18
N ILE A 87 -1.89 9.30 -4.60
CA ILE A 87 -1.62 7.86 -4.68
C ILE A 87 -1.44 7.53 -6.16
N LEU A 88 -0.33 6.89 -6.53
CA LEU A 88 -0.04 6.52 -7.91
C LEU A 88 -0.87 5.32 -8.33
N GLU A 89 -1.49 5.45 -9.49
CA GLU A 89 -2.15 4.34 -10.16
C GLU A 89 -1.17 3.59 -11.07
N LYS A 90 -1.62 2.43 -11.60
CA LYS A 90 -0.82 1.62 -12.53
C LYS A 90 -0.39 2.41 -13.78
N GLY A 91 -1.18 3.39 -14.20
CA GLY A 91 -0.87 4.29 -15.31
C GLY A 91 0.33 5.18 -15.01
N ASP A 92 0.34 5.81 -13.84
CA ASP A 92 1.43 6.69 -13.40
C ASP A 92 2.73 5.91 -13.26
N VAL A 93 2.70 4.72 -12.65
CA VAL A 93 3.89 3.86 -12.52
C VAL A 93 4.51 3.56 -13.88
N LYS A 94 3.69 3.29 -14.91
CA LYS A 94 4.18 3.07 -16.28
C LYS A 94 4.79 4.35 -16.86
N GLU A 95 4.18 5.50 -16.63
CA GLU A 95 4.70 6.78 -17.08
C GLU A 95 6.05 7.12 -16.44
N TRP A 96 6.18 6.91 -15.13
CA TRP A 96 7.43 7.09 -14.41
C TRP A 96 8.55 6.17 -14.90
N LYS A 97 8.22 4.90 -15.18
CA LYS A 97 9.16 3.94 -15.77
C LYS A 97 9.57 4.35 -17.17
N ARG A 98 8.62 4.79 -18.01
CA ARG A 98 8.88 5.29 -19.37
C ARG A 98 9.76 6.54 -19.36
N ALA A 99 9.58 7.42 -18.38
CA ALA A 99 10.40 8.61 -18.18
C ALA A 99 11.79 8.31 -17.62
N GLY A 100 12.10 7.05 -17.25
CA GLY A 100 13.39 6.66 -16.68
C GLY A 100 13.65 7.20 -15.27
N GLN A 101 12.62 7.75 -14.60
CA GLN A 101 12.74 8.33 -13.26
C GLN A 101 12.14 7.43 -12.16
N TRP A 102 11.72 6.21 -12.51
CA TRP A 102 11.28 5.24 -11.52
C TRP A 102 12.46 4.71 -10.68
N PRO A 103 12.42 4.83 -9.34
CA PRO A 103 13.51 4.38 -8.50
C PRO A 103 13.81 2.88 -8.64
N PRO A 104 15.10 2.48 -8.78
CA PRO A 104 15.48 1.08 -8.87
C PRO A 104 15.06 0.26 -7.64
N SER A 105 15.11 0.85 -6.44
CA SER A 105 14.70 0.23 -5.18
C SER A 105 13.24 -0.27 -5.22
N PHE A 106 12.34 0.49 -5.84
CA PHE A 106 10.92 0.12 -5.98
C PHE A 106 10.67 -0.97 -7.02
N SER A 107 11.66 -1.28 -7.86
CA SER A 107 11.53 -2.37 -8.85
C SER A 107 11.88 -3.73 -8.26
N ALA A 108 12.70 -3.77 -7.21
CA ALA A 108 13.11 -5.01 -6.54
C ALA A 108 12.06 -5.52 -5.53
N ASP A 109 11.37 -4.62 -4.82
CA ASP A 109 10.43 -5.00 -3.74
C ASP A 109 9.05 -5.48 -4.23
N GLY A 110 8.71 -5.23 -5.51
CA GLY A 110 7.44 -5.68 -6.10
C GLY A 110 7.26 -7.20 -6.14
N LEU A 111 8.35 -7.98 -6.10
CA LEU A 111 8.28 -9.45 -6.06
C LEU A 111 8.00 -10.01 -4.66
N ARG A 112 8.27 -9.25 -3.59
CA ARG A 112 8.17 -9.77 -2.21
C ARG A 112 6.76 -9.70 -1.64
N SER A 113 5.94 -8.76 -2.10
CA SER A 113 4.63 -8.52 -1.49
C SER A 113 3.48 -9.36 -2.05
N GLN A 114 3.64 -10.04 -3.20
CA GLN A 114 2.61 -10.96 -3.72
C GLN A 114 2.68 -12.37 -3.11
N LEU A 115 3.80 -12.78 -2.52
CA LEU A 115 4.00 -14.16 -2.07
C LEU A 115 3.54 -14.45 -0.64
N THR A 116 3.04 -13.46 0.11
CA THR A 116 2.74 -13.64 1.56
C THR A 116 1.24 -13.72 1.87
N GLU A 117 0.33 -13.37 0.96
CA GLU A 117 -1.10 -13.31 1.27
C GLU A 117 -1.91 -14.58 0.94
N GLU A 118 -1.32 -15.57 0.26
CA GLU A 118 -2.03 -16.83 -0.09
C GLU A 118 -1.83 -17.99 0.91
N LYS A 119 -1.02 -17.85 1.96
CA LYS A 119 -0.63 -19.01 2.80
C LYS A 119 -1.30 -19.14 4.18
N GLN A 120 -2.31 -18.34 4.50
CA GLN A 120 -2.96 -18.40 5.84
C GLN A 120 -4.46 -18.74 5.84
N ALA A 121 -5.08 -19.02 4.69
CA ALA A 121 -6.52 -19.33 4.62
C ALA A 121 -6.87 -20.82 4.37
N ALA A 122 -5.90 -21.75 4.44
CA ALA A 122 -6.10 -23.16 4.07
C ALA A 122 -5.87 -24.17 5.21
N LEU A 123 -5.90 -23.74 6.49
CA LEU A 123 -5.64 -24.60 7.65
C LEU A 123 -6.82 -24.72 8.64
N GLU A 124 -8.02 -24.26 8.27
CA GLU A 124 -9.25 -24.44 9.07
C GLU A 124 -10.31 -25.29 8.36
N THR A 125 -9.89 -26.30 7.58
CA THR A 125 -10.79 -27.35 7.06
C THR A 125 -10.11 -28.70 7.12
N SER A 126 -9.93 -29.24 8.32
CA SER A 126 -9.71 -30.68 8.51
C SER A 126 -10.02 -31.02 9.95
N GLU A 127 -11.25 -31.43 10.22
CA GLU A 127 -11.60 -32.47 11.21
C GLU A 127 -13.13 -32.63 11.23
N GLY A 128 -13.60 -33.79 10.76
CA GLY A 128 -15.01 -34.19 10.86
C GLY A 128 -15.54 -34.95 9.64
N GLU A 129 -14.77 -35.86 9.06
CA GLU A 129 -15.28 -36.82 8.07
C GLU A 129 -15.92 -38.00 8.82
N GLU A 130 -17.22 -38.19 8.57
CA GLU A 130 -18.04 -39.29 9.06
C GLU A 130 -17.51 -40.63 8.52
N THR A 131 -17.07 -41.53 9.39
CA THR A 131 -16.86 -42.93 9.02
C THR A 131 -18.07 -43.76 9.43
N ASP A 132 -18.94 -43.95 8.45
CA ASP A 132 -19.88 -45.06 8.33
C ASP A 132 -19.10 -46.39 8.43
N GLN A 133 -19.37 -47.19 9.47
CA GLN A 133 -18.93 -48.58 9.57
C GLN A 133 -20.16 -49.46 9.71
N SER A 134 -20.61 -49.94 8.57
CA SER A 134 -21.35 -51.19 8.44
C SER A 134 -20.34 -52.32 8.23
N ASP A 135 -20.23 -53.29 9.14
CA ASP A 135 -20.12 -54.71 8.74
C ASP A 135 -20.43 -55.70 9.88
N ASP A 136 -20.89 -56.85 9.41
CA ASP A 136 -21.57 -57.99 9.96
C ASP A 136 -20.72 -58.93 10.84
N GLY A 137 -21.36 -59.61 11.81
CA GLY A 137 -21.13 -61.06 11.97
C GLY A 137 -20.71 -61.66 13.33
N ARG A 138 -21.58 -62.55 13.83
CA ARG A 138 -21.37 -63.78 14.68
C ARG A 138 -21.27 -63.61 16.21
N GLN A 139 -21.73 -64.50 17.10
CA GLN A 139 -22.56 -65.73 17.14
C GLN A 139 -22.71 -66.11 18.65
N SER A 140 -23.78 -66.84 19.02
CA SER A 140 -23.93 -67.74 20.22
C SER A 140 -23.85 -67.09 21.63
N GLU A 141 -24.65 -67.44 22.65
CA GLU A 141 -25.40 -68.66 23.03
C GLU A 141 -26.82 -68.34 23.55
#